data_AF-A0A0Q6S401-F1
#
_entry.id   AF-A0A0Q6S401-F1
#
_cell.length_a   1.000
_cell.length_b   1.000
_cell.length_c   1.000
_cell.angle_alpha   90.00
_cell.angle_beta   90.00
_cell.angle_gamma   90.00
#
_symmetry.space_group_name_H-M   'P 1'
#
loop_
_entity.id
_entity.type
_entity.pdbx_description
1 polymer ?
#
loop_
_entity_poly.entity_id
_entity_poly.type
_entity_poly.pdbx_seq_one_letter_code
_entity_poly.pdbx_strand_id
1 'polypeptide(L)' 'MPGIRKLIVLSAFNRDDNGRLVPAFEPRQMKGEDTAVYVAQTLVNDYAGVVVWCREANVAIGEQGPSVILFQSGQVPEFD' A
#
# COMPACT_ATOMS: atom_id res chain seq x y z
N MET A 1 0.18 -4.04 26.23
CA MET A 1 -1.17 -3.46 26.06
C MET A 1 -1.75 -4.05 24.79
N PRO A 2 -3.04 -4.45 24.75
CA PRO A 2 -3.65 -4.97 23.54
C PRO A 2 -3.69 -3.82 22.53
N GLY A 3 -2.63 -3.77 21.71
CA GLY A 3 -2.24 -2.59 20.97
C GLY A 3 -2.83 -2.65 19.59
N ILE A 4 -3.54 -1.60 19.20
CA ILE A 4 -3.92 -1.37 17.81
C ILE A 4 -2.64 -1.46 16.97
N ARG A 5 -2.59 -2.43 16.05
CA ARG A 5 -1.45 -2.61 15.16
C ARG A 5 -1.80 -1.96 13.83
N LYS A 6 -1.17 -0.83 13.55
CA LYS A 6 -1.26 -0.18 12.24
C LYS A 6 -0.29 -0.88 11.29
N LEU A 7 -0.84 -1.48 10.24
CA LEU A 7 -0.11 -2.07 9.13
C LEU A 7 -0.14 -1.06 7.99
N ILE A 8 1.00 -0.51 7.62
CA ILE A 8 1.13 0.39 6.48
C ILE A 8 1.88 -0.37 5.40
N VAL A 9 1.31 -0.47 4.21
CA VAL A 9 1.90 -1.24 3.10
C VAL A 9 2.04 -0.34 1.89
N LEU A 10 3.24 -0.33 1.32
CA LEU A 10 3.57 0.33 0.08
C LEU A 10 3.74 -0.73 -1.01
N SER A 11 2.99 -0.58 -2.09
CA SER A 11 3.05 -1.46 -3.27
C SER A 11 3.20 -0.63 -4.53
N ALA A 12 4.01 -1.11 -5.46
CA ALA A 12 4.12 -0.55 -6.80
C ALA A 12 3.82 -1.64 -7.83
N PHE A 13 3.32 -1.22 -8.98
CA PHE A 13 2.87 -2.06 -10.06
C PHE A 13 3.49 -1.59 -11.36
N ASN A 14 3.92 -2.57 -12.15
CA ASN A 14 4.37 -2.37 -13.52
C ASN A 14 3.35 -2.95 -14.48
N ARG A 15 3.44 -2.49 -15.72
CA ARG A 15 2.68 -3.07 -16.81
C ARG A 15 3.56 -4.07 -17.53
N ASP A 16 3.13 -5.33 -17.53
CA ASP A 16 3.73 -6.41 -18.34
C ASP A 16 3.47 -6.16 -19.83
N ASP A 17 4.21 -6.87 -20.70
CA ASP A 17 4.06 -6.90 -22.15
C ASP A 17 2.63 -7.21 -22.61
N ASN A 18 1.86 -7.96 -21.80
CA ASN A 18 0.45 -8.24 -22.05
C ASN A 18 -0.51 -7.12 -21.62
N GLY A 19 0.04 -5.99 -21.17
CA GLY A 19 -0.74 -4.86 -20.67
C GLY A 19 -1.33 -5.05 -19.28
N ARG A 20 -0.99 -6.14 -18.57
CA ARG A 20 -1.49 -6.49 -17.24
C ARG A 20 -0.67 -5.79 -16.15
N LEU A 21 -1.34 -5.39 -15.07
CA LEU A 21 -0.67 -4.90 -13.88
C LEU A 21 -0.08 -6.06 -13.10
N VAL A 22 1.23 -6.01 -12.89
CA VAL A 22 1.98 -6.96 -12.08
C VAL A 22 2.71 -6.19 -10.96
N PRO A 23 2.82 -6.75 -9.75
CA PRO A 23 3.58 -6.11 -8.68
C PRO A 23 5.02 -5.94 -9.14
N ALA A 24 5.53 -4.71 -9.03
CA ALA A 24 6.88 -4.38 -9.46
C ALA A 24 7.94 -4.88 -8.47
N PHE A 25 7.57 -4.98 -7.18
CA PHE A 25 8.36 -5.56 -6.11
C PHE A 25 7.45 -6.08 -5.00
N GLU A 26 8.01 -6.85 -4.06
CA GLU A 26 7.25 -7.36 -2.90
C GLU A 26 6.72 -6.22 -2.01
N PRO A 27 5.41 -6.18 -1.67
CA PRO A 27 4.82 -5.14 -0.85
C PRO A 27 5.62 -4.88 0.43
N ARG A 28 5.99 -3.62 0.65
CA ARG A 28 6.87 -3.23 1.76
C ARG A 28 6.05 -2.71 2.92
N GLN A 29 6.22 -3.32 4.09
CA GLN A 29 5.66 -2.78 5.32
C GLN A 29 6.44 -1.53 5.75
N MET A 30 5.74 -0.41 5.87
CA MET A 30 6.28 0.87 6.30
C MET A 30 5.98 1.11 7.78
N LYS A 31 6.89 1.82 8.46
CA LYS A 31 6.75 2.15 9.89
C LYS A 31 5.95 3.44 10.15
N GLY A 32 5.73 4.26 9.13
CA GLY A 32 5.05 5.55 9.24
C GLY A 32 4.41 5.97 7.93
N GLU A 33 3.32 6.72 8.03
CA GLU A 33 2.47 7.11 6.91
C GLU A 33 3.19 8.15 6.03
N ASP A 34 3.76 9.20 6.64
CA ASP A 34 4.53 10.23 5.92
C ASP A 34 5.69 9.66 5.12
N THR A 35 6.48 8.75 5.72
CA THR A 35 7.60 8.10 5.04
C THR A 35 7.11 7.21 3.89
N ALA A 36 6.01 6.48 4.08
CA ALA A 36 5.42 5.66 3.03
C ALA A 36 4.98 6.50 1.84
N VAL A 37 4.25 7.59 2.09
CA VAL A 37 3.75 8.49 1.04
C VAL A 37 4.90 9.23 0.34
N TYR A 38 5.93 9.65 1.07
CA TYR A 38 7.12 10.27 0.46
C TYR A 38 7.83 9.30 -0.49
N VAL A 39 8.08 8.06 -0.06
CA VAL A 39 8.69 7.03 -0.92
C VAL A 39 7.77 6.74 -2.11
N ALA A 40 6.46 6.58 -1.91
CA ALA A 40 5.53 6.32 -3.00
C ALA A 40 5.57 7.41 -4.08
N GLN A 41 5.65 8.69 -3.68
CA GLN A 41 5.78 9.81 -4.62
C GLN A 41 7.04 9.72 -5.47
N THR A 42 8.17 9.27 -4.91
CA THR A 42 9.40 9.07 -5.70
C THR A 42 9.24 7.98 -6.76
N LEU A 43 8.41 6.96 -6.48
CA LEU A 43 8.20 5.82 -7.36
C LEU A 43 7.17 6.10 -8.49
N VAL A 44 6.36 7.16 -8.39
CA VAL A 44 5.30 7.44 -9.39
C VAL A 44 5.86 7.60 -10.81
N ASN A 45 7.09 8.09 -10.96
CA ASN A 45 7.71 8.29 -12.27
C ASN A 45 8.33 7.01 -12.85
N ASP A 46 8.65 6.03 -11.99
CA ASP A 46 9.35 4.81 -12.37
C ASP A 46 8.40 3.62 -12.63
N TYR A 47 7.17 3.67 -12.09
CA TYR A 47 6.23 2.56 -12.10
C TYR A 47 4.87 2.95 -12.70
N ALA A 48 4.17 1.99 -13.29
CA ALA A 48 2.86 2.20 -13.92
C ALA A 48 1.75 2.55 -12.90
N GLY A 49 1.89 2.11 -11.66
CA GLY A 49 1.05 2.55 -10.55
C GLY A 49 1.68 2.30 -9.20
N VAL A 50 1.33 3.12 -8.22
CA VAL A 50 1.85 3.05 -6.85
C VAL A 50 0.71 3.32 -5.89
N VAL A 51 0.63 2.54 -4.81
CA VAL A 51 -0.38 2.69 -3.77
C VAL A 51 0.21 2.44 -2.40
N VAL A 52 -0.22 3.27 -1.48
CA VAL A 52 0.03 3.14 -0.05
C VAL A 52 -1.32 3.04 0.63
N TRP A 53 -1.52 1.97 1.37
CA TRP A 53 -2.69 1.80 2.21
C TRP A 53 -2.25 1.45 3.62
N CYS A 54 -3.08 1.82 4.59
CA CYS A 54 -2.94 1.36 5.95
C CYS A 54 -4.19 0.59 6.39
N ARG A 55 -3.98 -0.35 7.30
CA ARG A 55 -5.04 -1.10 7.96
C ARG A 55 -4.75 -1.13 9.44
N GLU A 56 -5.73 -0.77 10.22
CA GLU A 56 -5.65 -0.86 11.68
C GLU A 56 -6.26 -2.19 12.11
N ALA A 57 -5.45 -3.06 12.71
CA ALA A 57 -5.93 -4.31 13.29
C ALA A 57 -6.12 -4.12 14.80
N ASN A 58 -7.36 -4.25 15.28
CA ASN A 58 -7.63 -4.27 16.71
C ASN A 58 -7.57 -5.71 17.22
N VAL A 59 -6.37 -6.09 17.67
CA VAL A 59 -6.08 -7.43 18.21
C VAL A 59 -6.93 -7.74 19.46
N ALA A 60 -7.41 -6.71 20.16
CA ALA A 60 -8.20 -6.88 21.38
C ALA A 60 -9.60 -7.47 21.12
N ILE A 61 -10.18 -7.16 19.96
CA ILE A 61 -11.56 -7.53 19.59
C ILE A 61 -11.61 -8.46 18.37
N GLY A 62 -10.44 -8.81 17.79
CA GLY A 62 -10.35 -9.66 16.60
C GLY A 62 -10.82 -8.98 15.32
N GLU A 63 -11.05 -7.67 15.34
CA GLU A 63 -11.59 -6.92 14.22
C GLU A 63 -10.44 -6.37 13.36
N GLN A 64 -10.50 -6.63 12.06
CA GLN A 64 -9.66 -5.96 11.08
C GLN A 64 -10.40 -4.71 10.63
N GLY A 65 -9.87 -3.54 10.95
CA GLY A 65 -10.42 -2.27 10.46
C GLY A 65 -10.34 -2.19 8.93
N PRO A 66 -11.07 -1.24 8.33
CA PRO A 66 -11.05 -1.06 6.88
C PRO A 66 -9.64 -0.68 6.39
N SER A 67 -9.29 -1.12 5.17
CA SER A 67 -8.11 -0.65 4.48
C SER A 67 -8.33 0.80 4.04
N VAL A 68 -7.51 1.72 4.53
CA VAL A 68 -7.54 3.14 4.16
C VAL A 68 -6.42 3.41 3.19
N ILE A 69 -6.73 3.91 1.99
CA ILE A 69 -5.73 4.34 1.03
C ILE A 69 -5.18 5.71 1.48
N LEU A 70 -3.88 5.77 1.73
CA LEU A 70 -3.17 6.99 2.10
C LEU A 70 -2.66 7.73 0.87
N PHE A 71 -2.27 6.98 -0.17
CA PHE A 71 -1.79 7.53 -1.43
C PHE A 71 -2.03 6.53 -2.56
N GLN A 72 -2.43 7.02 -3.73
CA GLN A 72 -2.59 6.24 -4.94
C GLN A 72 -2.23 7.10 -6.14
N SER A 73 -1.46 6.54 -7.07
CA SER A 73 -1.12 7.19 -8.33
C SER A 73 -0.95 6.16 -9.44
N GLY A 74 -1.33 6.54 -10.66
CA GLY A 74 -1.29 5.67 -11.83
C GLY A 74 -2.32 4.54 -11.78
N GLN A 75 -2.01 3.43 -12.44
CA GLN A 75 -2.91 2.29 -12.58
C GLN A 75 -2.61 1.26 -11.49
N VAL A 76 -3.55 1.05 -10.57
CA VAL A 76 -3.44 0.05 -9.50
C VAL A 76 -4.67 -0.86 -9.52
N PRO A 77 -4.54 -2.14 -9.12
CA PRO A 77 -5.70 -3.03 -9.01
C PRO A 77 -6.67 -2.52 -7.94
N GLU A 78 -7.95 -2.87 -8.07
CA GLU A 78 -8.94 -2.60 -7.03
C GLU A 78 -8.61 -3.40 -5.75
N PHE A 79 -8.74 -2.74 -4.61
CA PHE A 79 -8.57 -3.34 -3.28
C PHE A 79 -9.97 -3.62 -2.71
N ASP A 80 -10.31 -4.89 -2.50
CA ASP A 80 -11.52 -5.35 -1.81
C ASP A 80 -11.27 -5.50 -0.29
#